data_AF-A0A914PEW8-F1
#
_entry.id   AF-A0A914PEW8-F1
#
_cell.length_a   1.000
_cell.length_b   1.000
_cell.length_c   1.000
_cell.angle_alpha   90.00
_cell.angle_beta   90.00
_cell.angle_gamma   90.00
#
_symmetry.space_group_name_H-M   'P 1'
#
loop_
_entity.id
_entity.type
_entity.pdbx_description
1 polymer ?
#
loop_
_entity_poly.entity_id
_entity_poly.type
_entity_poly.pdbx_seq_one_letter_code
_entity_poly.pdbx_strand_id
1 'polypeptide(L)'
;MIDSGVTCTKRSYGRGAGKPLKCKPDQVEDAALCYKSCANNFRGVGPVCWHHCPSGLKSCGALCLPTVGDCVATIFSIAEEIALTVAEIAFEPEDAPIALTKAIAGIGAEFKKYKICPNIS
;
A
#
# COMPACT_ATOMS: atom_id res chain seq x y z
N MET A 1 -14.48 10.30 39.86
CA MET A 1 -13.52 11.24 39.24
C MET A 1 -12.17 10.99 39.89
N ILE A 2 -11.06 11.15 39.16
CA ILE A 2 -9.70 11.07 39.69
C ILE A 2 -9.14 12.49 39.59
N ASP A 3 -8.69 13.04 40.71
CA ASP A 3 -8.07 14.34 40.77
C ASP A 3 -6.55 14.16 40.75
N SER A 4 -5.92 14.72 39.73
CA SER A 4 -4.46 14.66 39.51
C SER A 4 -3.74 15.88 40.13
N GLY A 5 -4.46 16.76 40.82
CA GLY A 5 -3.94 18.01 41.41
C GLY A 5 -3.88 19.19 40.44
N VAL A 6 -3.94 18.96 39.13
CA VAL A 6 -3.97 19.99 38.07
C VAL A 6 -5.15 19.82 37.10
N THR A 7 -5.88 18.71 37.21
CA THR A 7 -7.09 18.45 36.42
C THR A 7 -7.93 17.35 37.06
N CYS A 8 -9.26 17.50 36.96
CA CYS A 8 -10.22 16.47 37.31
C CYS A 8 -10.52 15.61 36.07
N THR A 9 -10.09 14.36 36.08
CA THR A 9 -10.42 13.41 35.01
C THR A 9 -11.60 12.51 35.42
N LYS A 10 -12.48 12.21 34.45
CA LYS A 10 -13.51 11.19 34.65
C LYS A 10 -12.81 9.84 34.82
N ARG A 11 -13.35 8.97 35.69
CA ARG A 11 -12.85 7.60 35.80
C ARG A 11 -13.06 6.91 34.46
N SER A 12 -11.96 6.63 33.76
CA SER A 12 -11.93 5.82 32.55
C SER A 12 -11.63 4.37 32.92
N TYR A 13 -12.22 3.44 32.17
CA TYR A 13 -11.92 2.01 32.26
C TYR A 13 -11.57 1.50 30.86
N GLY A 14 -10.69 0.51 30.76
CA GLY A 14 -10.38 -0.14 29.49
C GLY A 14 -11.56 -0.99 29.02
N ARG A 15 -11.86 -0.96 27.71
CA ARG A 15 -12.90 -1.82 27.11
C ARG A 15 -12.41 -3.25 26.82
N GLY A 16 -11.17 -3.57 27.14
CA GLY A 16 -10.50 -4.81 26.72
C GLY A 16 -10.27 -4.86 25.21
N ALA A 17 -9.81 -6.01 24.70
CA ALA A 17 -9.52 -6.21 23.28
C ALA A 17 -10.76 -6.55 22.43
N GLY A 18 -11.93 -6.76 23.05
CA GLY A 18 -13.14 -7.22 22.34
C GLY A 18 -13.09 -8.72 22.00
N LYS A 19 -13.90 -9.13 21.02
CA LYS A 19 -13.93 -10.50 20.47
C LYS A 19 -13.72 -10.43 18.95
N PRO A 20 -12.87 -11.30 18.37
CA PRO A 20 -12.72 -11.40 16.92
C PRO A 20 -14.06 -11.72 16.23
N LEU A 21 -14.18 -11.28 14.97
CA LEU A 21 -15.30 -11.67 14.12
C LEU A 21 -15.27 -13.17 13.84
N LYS A 22 -16.44 -13.78 13.64
CA LYS A 22 -16.56 -15.15 13.13
C LYS A 22 -16.93 -15.08 11.66
N CYS A 23 -16.04 -15.59 10.80
CA CYS A 23 -16.22 -15.49 9.37
C CYS A 23 -17.25 -16.49 8.84
N LYS A 24 -17.94 -16.11 7.77
CA LYS A 24 -18.81 -17.01 7.01
C LYS A 24 -17.96 -18.06 6.25
N PRO A 25 -18.56 -19.16 5.77
CA PRO A 25 -17.82 -20.20 5.04
C PRO A 25 -17.10 -19.72 3.78
N ASP A 26 -17.54 -18.63 3.15
CA ASP A 26 -16.95 -18.02 1.95
C ASP A 26 -15.91 -16.93 2.26
N GLN A 27 -15.58 -16.74 3.54
CA GLN A 27 -14.70 -15.69 4.02
C GLN A 27 -13.46 -16.25 4.70
N VAL A 28 -12.37 -15.49 4.62
CA VAL A 28 -11.10 -15.77 5.30
C VAL A 28 -10.90 -14.74 6.40
N GLU A 29 -10.47 -15.21 7.58
CA GLU A 29 -10.09 -14.34 8.69
C GLU A 29 -8.67 -13.81 8.48
N ASP A 30 -8.50 -12.50 8.56
CA ASP A 30 -7.20 -11.83 8.62
C ASP A 30 -7.27 -10.67 9.61
N ALA A 31 -6.32 -10.61 10.55
CA ALA A 31 -6.25 -9.62 11.63
C ALA A 31 -7.60 -9.41 12.39
N ALA A 32 -8.30 -10.50 12.73
CA ALA A 32 -9.61 -10.50 13.39
C ALA A 32 -10.77 -9.87 12.58
N LEU A 33 -10.56 -9.67 11.28
CA LEU A 33 -11.56 -9.22 10.31
C LEU A 33 -11.87 -10.33 9.31
N CYS A 34 -13.05 -10.27 8.69
CA CYS A 34 -13.51 -11.26 7.71
C CYS A 34 -13.58 -10.66 6.31
N TYR A 35 -12.78 -11.20 5.41
CA TYR A 35 -12.72 -10.79 4.01
C TYR A 35 -13.28 -11.87 3.11
N LYS A 36 -13.77 -11.47 1.93
CA LYS A 36 -14.17 -12.42 0.90
C LYS A 36 -12.95 -13.21 0.44
N SER A 37 -13.11 -14.51 0.22
CA SER A 37 -12.04 -15.34 -0.33
C SER A 37 -11.62 -14.84 -1.73
N CYS A 38 -10.32 -14.79 -1.98
CA CYS A 38 -9.79 -14.41 -3.28
C CYS A 38 -10.01 -15.50 -4.33
N ALA A 39 -10.05 -15.11 -5.61
CA ALA A 39 -10.12 -16.04 -6.73
C ALA A 39 -8.87 -16.92 -6.82
N ASN A 40 -8.95 -18.01 -7.59
CA ASN A 40 -7.81 -18.89 -7.85
C ASN A 40 -6.62 -18.11 -8.42
N ASN A 41 -5.41 -18.43 -7.95
CA ASN A 41 -4.15 -17.74 -8.28
C ASN A 41 -4.02 -16.32 -7.71
N PHE A 42 -4.84 -15.95 -6.72
CA PHE A 42 -4.65 -14.74 -5.93
C PHE A 42 -4.40 -15.08 -4.46
N ARG A 43 -3.66 -14.21 -3.77
CA ARG A 43 -3.39 -14.27 -2.35
C ARG A 43 -4.01 -13.07 -1.67
N GLY A 44 -4.87 -13.31 -0.69
CA GLY A 44 -5.41 -12.26 0.17
C GLY A 44 -4.36 -11.74 1.13
N VAL A 45 -4.26 -10.42 1.23
CA VAL A 45 -3.59 -9.71 2.34
C VAL A 45 -4.54 -8.59 2.76
N GLY A 46 -5.22 -8.77 3.89
CA GLY A 46 -6.34 -7.93 4.30
C GLY A 46 -7.45 -7.88 3.24
N PRO A 47 -7.95 -6.69 2.86
CA PRO A 47 -9.02 -6.54 1.88
C PRO A 47 -8.58 -6.72 0.43
N VAL A 48 -7.29 -6.96 0.16
CA VAL A 48 -6.72 -6.91 -1.19
C VAL A 48 -6.35 -8.31 -1.67
N CYS A 49 -6.80 -8.67 -2.88
CA CYS A 49 -6.36 -9.89 -3.56
C CYS A 49 -5.21 -9.59 -4.52
N TRP A 50 -4.02 -10.09 -4.18
CA TRP A 50 -2.80 -9.95 -4.97
C TRP A 50 -2.62 -11.12 -5.91
N HIS A 51 -2.35 -10.87 -7.20
CA HIS A 51 -2.00 -11.95 -8.12
C HIS A 51 -0.65 -12.57 -7.76
N HIS A 52 -0.49 -13.89 -7.95
CA HIS A 52 0.83 -14.53 -7.82
C HIS A 52 1.77 -14.08 -8.94
N CYS A 53 3.02 -13.79 -8.62
CA CYS A 53 4.00 -13.49 -9.65
C CYS A 53 4.18 -14.67 -10.61
N PRO A 54 4.24 -14.44 -11.93
CA PRO A 54 4.60 -15.46 -12.91
C PRO A 54 5.91 -16.17 -12.54
N SER A 55 6.07 -17.40 -13.05
CA SER A 55 7.30 -18.17 -12.86
C SER A 55 8.52 -17.38 -13.33
N GLY A 56 9.59 -17.39 -12.53
CA GLY A 56 10.83 -16.65 -12.81
C GLY A 56 10.86 -15.22 -12.28
N LEU A 57 9.75 -14.70 -11.74
CA LEU A 57 9.71 -13.38 -11.11
C LEU A 57 9.58 -13.48 -9.58
N LYS A 58 10.03 -12.44 -8.89
CA LYS A 58 9.95 -12.23 -7.46
C LYS A 58 8.95 -11.12 -7.16
N SER A 59 8.20 -11.29 -6.07
CA SER A 59 7.28 -10.26 -5.59
C SER A 59 8.06 -9.13 -4.91
N CYS A 60 7.77 -7.90 -5.32
CA CYS A 60 8.33 -6.65 -4.79
C CYS A 60 7.16 -5.71 -4.43
N GLY A 61 6.26 -6.15 -3.56
CA GLY A 61 5.01 -5.42 -3.28
C GLY A 61 4.02 -5.56 -4.44
N ALA A 62 3.59 -4.44 -5.02
CA ALA A 62 2.68 -4.43 -6.18
C ALA A 62 3.34 -4.85 -7.51
N LEU A 63 4.65 -5.09 -7.48
CA LEU A 63 5.47 -5.39 -8.67
C LEU A 63 5.95 -6.84 -8.69
N CYS A 64 6.16 -7.37 -9.89
CA CYS A 64 6.88 -8.62 -10.13
C CYS A 64 8.14 -8.34 -10.94
N LEU A 65 9.30 -8.60 -10.34
CA LEU A 65 10.61 -8.27 -10.92
C LEU A 65 11.53 -9.51 -10.96
N PRO A 66 12.48 -9.61 -11.90
CA PRO A 66 13.34 -10.79 -12.01
C PRO A 66 14.17 -11.07 -10.75
N THR A 67 14.71 -10.02 -10.12
CA THR A 67 15.56 -10.14 -8.95
C THR A 67 15.16 -9.16 -7.84
N VAL A 68 15.70 -9.38 -6.63
CA VAL A 68 15.52 -8.45 -5.51
C VAL A 68 16.27 -7.13 -5.75
N GLY A 69 17.39 -7.17 -6.48
CA GLY A 69 18.14 -5.97 -6.86
C GLY A 69 17.31 -5.03 -7.75
N ASP A 70 16.52 -5.61 -8.64
CA ASP A 70 15.57 -4.84 -9.47
C ASP A 70 14.50 -4.17 -8.61
N CYS A 71 14.02 -4.81 -7.52
CA CYS A 71 13.07 -4.16 -6.59
C CYS A 71 13.63 -2.83 -6.07
N VAL A 72 14.89 -2.85 -5.64
CA VAL A 72 15.56 -1.69 -5.04
C VAL A 72 15.80 -0.62 -6.09
N ALA A 73 16.27 -1.00 -7.29
CA ALA A 73 16.49 -0.09 -8.40
C ALA A 73 15.20 0.64 -8.82
N THR A 74 14.08 -0.08 -8.93
CA THR A 74 12.78 0.52 -9.27
C THR A 74 12.28 1.48 -8.20
N ILE A 75 12.48 1.17 -6.91
CA ILE A 75 12.10 2.09 -5.84
C ILE A 75 12.92 3.37 -5.90
N PHE A 76 14.22 3.27 -6.18
CA PHE A 76 15.07 4.45 -6.35
C PHE A 76 14.68 5.29 -7.56
N SER A 77 14.36 4.70 -8.71
CA SER A 77 13.95 5.46 -9.89
C SER A 77 12.66 6.24 -9.68
N ILE A 78 11.67 5.63 -9.00
CA ILE A 78 10.43 6.33 -8.63
C ILE A 78 10.71 7.48 -7.67
N ALA A 79 11.59 7.27 -6.68
CA ALA A 79 11.95 8.30 -5.72
C ALA A 79 12.65 9.50 -6.39
N GLU A 80 13.47 9.26 -7.40
CA GLU A 80 14.14 10.32 -8.17
C GLU A 80 13.14 11.16 -8.98
N GLU A 81 12.19 10.52 -9.66
CA GLU A 81 11.12 11.24 -10.36
C GLU A 81 10.30 12.10 -9.41
N ILE A 82 9.93 11.57 -8.24
CA ILE A 82 9.21 12.34 -7.22
C ILE A 82 10.06 13.51 -6.70
N ALA A 83 11.35 13.29 -6.45
CA ALA A 83 12.24 14.34 -5.95
C ALA A 83 12.37 15.51 -6.94
N LEU A 84 12.50 15.21 -8.24
CA LEU A 84 12.50 16.22 -9.30
C LEU A 84 11.17 16.98 -9.34
N THR A 85 10.05 16.28 -9.21
CA THR A 85 8.71 16.89 -9.21
C THR A 85 8.54 17.87 -8.04
N VAL A 86 9.00 17.50 -6.84
CA VAL A 86 8.95 18.36 -5.66
C VAL A 86 9.82 19.60 -5.82
N ALA A 87 11.01 19.44 -6.43
CA ALA A 87 11.89 20.56 -6.71
C ALA A 87 11.23 21.55 -7.68
N GLU A 88 10.66 21.08 -8.79
CA GLU A 88 9.94 21.92 -9.76
C GLU A 88 8.81 22.71 -9.07
N ILE A 89 7.96 22.04 -8.28
CA ILE A 89 6.84 22.68 -7.57
C ILE A 89 7.32 23.73 -6.55
N ALA A 90 8.47 23.50 -5.90
CA ALA A 90 9.01 24.41 -4.91
C ALA A 90 9.50 25.74 -5.50
N PHE A 91 9.97 25.74 -6.75
CA PHE A 91 10.45 26.94 -7.45
C PHE A 91 9.37 27.59 -8.32
N GLU A 92 8.49 26.79 -8.94
CA GLU A 92 7.49 27.24 -9.92
C GLU A 92 6.12 26.63 -9.58
N PRO A 93 5.41 27.16 -8.56
CA PRO A 93 4.19 26.54 -8.06
C PRO A 93 3.03 26.59 -9.06
N GLU A 94 3.03 27.53 -10.01
CA GLU A 94 2.06 27.58 -11.11
C GLU A 94 2.18 26.39 -12.09
N ASP A 95 3.37 25.80 -12.22
CA ASP A 95 3.62 24.66 -13.11
C ASP A 95 3.39 23.30 -12.44
N ALA A 96 2.93 23.29 -11.19
CA ALA A 96 2.56 22.08 -10.47
C ALA A 96 1.69 21.08 -11.27
N PRO A 97 0.65 21.47 -12.01
CA PRO A 97 -0.12 20.50 -12.79
C PRO A 97 0.69 19.85 -13.92
N ILE A 98 1.65 20.57 -14.51
CA ILE A 98 2.55 20.08 -15.56
C ILE A 98 3.60 19.12 -14.96
N ALA A 99 4.22 19.51 -13.85
CA ALA A 99 5.17 18.69 -13.12
C ALA A 99 4.54 17.35 -12.69
N LEU A 100 3.33 17.40 -12.11
CA LEU A 100 2.60 16.19 -11.71
C LEU A 100 2.30 15.26 -12.89
N THR A 101 1.87 15.82 -14.04
CA THR A 101 1.54 14.99 -15.21
C THR A 101 2.77 14.33 -15.82
N LYS A 102 3.92 15.01 -15.85
CA LYS A 102 5.20 14.39 -16.25
C LYS A 102 5.61 13.28 -15.30
N ALA A 103 5.52 13.51 -13.99
CA ALA A 103 5.85 12.51 -12.98
C ALA A 103 5.00 11.25 -13.13
N ILE A 104 3.67 11.41 -13.27
CA ILE A 104 2.75 10.30 -13.48
C ILE A 104 3.08 9.53 -14.78
N ALA A 105 3.47 10.24 -15.84
CA ALA A 105 3.87 9.62 -17.10
C ALA A 105 5.18 8.82 -16.99
N GLY A 106 6.19 9.36 -16.28
CA GLY A 106 7.46 8.69 -16.01
C GLY A 106 7.27 7.42 -15.18
N ILE A 107 6.56 7.55 -14.06
CA ILE A 107 6.19 6.44 -13.18
C ILE A 107 5.41 5.38 -13.98
N GLY A 108 4.46 5.82 -14.80
CA GLY A 108 3.68 4.96 -15.69
C GLY A 108 4.51 4.21 -16.74
N ALA A 109 5.65 4.77 -17.17
CA ALA A 109 6.56 4.12 -18.10
C ALA A 109 7.41 3.03 -17.42
N GLU A 110 7.93 3.29 -16.21
CA GLU A 110 8.60 2.26 -15.40
C GLU A 110 7.64 1.12 -15.07
N PHE A 111 6.40 1.45 -14.76
CA PHE A 111 5.32 0.48 -14.55
C PHE A 111 4.92 -0.33 -15.79
N LYS A 112 5.15 0.17 -17.01
CA LYS A 112 4.99 -0.62 -18.24
C LYS A 112 6.18 -1.57 -18.47
N LYS A 113 7.37 -1.15 -18.07
CA LYS A 113 8.61 -1.94 -18.17
C LYS A 113 8.58 -3.14 -17.23
N TYR A 114 8.10 -2.94 -16.00
CA TYR A 114 7.96 -4.00 -15.01
C TYR A 114 6.51 -4.43 -14.98
N LYS A 115 6.24 -5.65 -15.45
CA LYS A 115 4.90 -6.27 -15.46
C LYS A 115 4.23 -6.11 -14.09
N ILE A 116 3.48 -5.02 -13.90
CA ILE A 116 2.62 -4.85 -12.72
C ILE A 116 1.69 -6.04 -12.73
N CYS A 117 1.42 -6.63 -11.56
CA CYS A 117 0.37 -7.63 -11.41
C CYS A 117 -0.94 -7.02 -11.92
N PRO A 118 -1.44 -7.37 -13.12
CA PRO A 118 -2.40 -6.51 -13.80
C PRO A 118 -3.82 -6.64 -13.25
N ASN A 119 -3.99 -7.30 -12.09
CA ASN A 119 -5.28 -7.44 -11.44
C ASN A 119 -5.08 -7.38 -9.93
N ILE A 120 -5.56 -6.30 -9.33
CA ILE A 120 -5.96 -6.26 -7.93
C ILE A 120 -7.49 -6.36 -7.98
N SER A 121 -8.06 -7.43 -7.44
CA SER A 121 -9.51 -7.66 -7.39
C SER A 121 -10.08 -7.40 -6.01
#